data_AF-A0AAF1KT90-F1
#
_entry.id   AF-A0AAF1KT90-F1
#
_cell.length_a   1.000
_cell.length_b   1.000
_cell.length_c   1.000
_cell.angle_alpha   90.00
_cell.angle_beta   90.00
_cell.angle_gamma   90.00
#
_symmetry.space_group_name_H-M   'P 1'
#
loop_
_entity.id
_entity.type
_entity.pdbx_description
1 polymer ?
#
loop_
_entity_poly.entity_id
_entity_poly.type
_entity_poly.pdbx_seq_one_letter_code
_entity_poly.pdbx_strand_id
1 'polypeptide(L)'
;MASLIEEEERRRGRNMRPGFTRPWEPAMSAGDPRDIDALRAQRAEVDAMLGFRYAEDAHQKARAWWRLVQARRARSAIQVTELPPLPAPPPGALTFAQKILARFGRFRPERATVPPYLR
;
A
#
# COMPACT_ATOMS: atom_id res chain seq x y z
N MET A 1 11.04 -52.96 -17.25
CA MET A 1 10.44 -51.86 -18.04
C MET A 1 10.24 -50.56 -17.23
N ALA A 2 11.06 -50.29 -16.21
CA ALA A 2 11.01 -49.03 -15.43
C ALA A 2 12.08 -48.00 -15.86
N SER A 3 13.02 -48.39 -16.73
CA SER A 3 14.21 -47.59 -17.08
C SER A 3 13.92 -46.43 -18.03
N LEU A 4 12.84 -46.50 -18.83
CA LEU A 4 12.59 -45.50 -19.88
C LEU A 4 11.91 -44.24 -19.34
N ILE A 5 11.01 -44.39 -18.36
CA ILE A 5 10.26 -43.28 -17.75
C ILE A 5 11.19 -42.43 -16.85
N GLU A 6 12.06 -43.08 -16.08
CA GLU A 6 13.02 -42.41 -15.18
C GLU A 6 14.12 -41.67 -15.96
N GLU A 7 14.48 -42.17 -17.15
CA GLU A 7 15.44 -41.55 -18.05
C GLU A 7 14.82 -40.39 -18.84
N GLU A 8 13.52 -40.47 -19.12
CA GLU A 8 12.75 -39.39 -19.74
C GLU A 8 12.49 -38.24 -18.75
N GLU A 9 12.25 -38.53 -17.47
CA GLU A 9 12.19 -37.50 -16.41
C GLU A 9 13.56 -36.85 -16.15
N ARG A 10 14.66 -37.60 -16.18
CA ARG A 10 16.03 -37.04 -16.13
C ARG A 10 16.40 -36.20 -17.35
N ARG A 11 15.73 -36.39 -18.50
CA ARG A 11 15.86 -35.54 -19.68
C ARG A 11 14.98 -34.30 -19.60
N ARG A 12 13.76 -34.42 -19.07
CA ARG A 12 12.85 -33.27 -18.84
C ARG A 12 13.36 -32.32 -17.76
N GLY A 13 14.00 -32.83 -16.70
CA GLY A 13 14.64 -32.01 -15.67
C GLY A 13 15.92 -31.30 -16.10
N ARG A 14 16.51 -31.65 -17.26
CA ARG A 14 17.79 -31.12 -17.76
C ARG A 14 17.69 -30.04 -18.84
N ASN A 15 16.46 -29.67 -19.25
CA ASN A 15 16.23 -28.71 -20.33
C ASN A 15 15.71 -27.34 -19.89
N MET A 16 15.75 -27.01 -18.60
CA MET A 16 15.75 -25.60 -18.21
C MET A 16 17.19 -25.09 -18.33
N ARG A 17 17.50 -24.48 -19.48
CA ARG A 17 18.73 -23.71 -19.64
C ARG A 17 18.78 -22.68 -18.50
N PRO A 18 19.82 -22.66 -17.65
CA PRO A 18 20.01 -21.55 -16.72
C PRO A 18 20.20 -20.29 -17.57
N GLY A 19 19.24 -19.37 -17.51
CA GLY A 19 19.26 -18.12 -18.28
C GLY A 19 18.10 -17.89 -19.25
N PHE A 20 17.10 -18.77 -19.31
CA PHE A 20 15.87 -18.48 -20.07
C PHE A 20 14.79 -17.89 -19.15
N THR A 21 14.93 -16.61 -18.81
CA THR A 21 13.81 -15.81 -18.27
C THR A 21 12.78 -15.67 -19.38
N ARG A 22 11.51 -15.98 -19.13
CA ARG A 22 10.47 -15.79 -20.17
C ARG A 22 10.41 -14.29 -20.53
N PRO A 23 10.14 -13.92 -21.79
CA PRO A 23 10.19 -12.51 -22.20
C PRO A 23 9.12 -11.64 -21.53
N TRP A 24 8.05 -12.23 -20.98
CA TRP A 24 7.05 -11.57 -20.15
C TRP A 24 7.29 -11.75 -18.65
N GLU A 25 8.34 -12.50 -18.28
CA GLU A 25 8.79 -12.59 -16.90
C GLU A 25 9.43 -11.25 -16.60
N PRO A 26 8.78 -10.40 -15.79
CA PRO A 26 9.44 -9.20 -15.35
C PRO A 26 10.70 -9.64 -14.60
N ALA A 27 11.70 -8.77 -14.48
CA ALA A 27 12.87 -8.99 -13.60
C ALA A 27 12.50 -9.27 -12.11
N MET A 28 11.22 -9.43 -11.80
CA MET A 28 10.56 -9.73 -10.53
C MET A 28 10.78 -11.16 -10.00
N SER A 29 11.44 -12.08 -10.70
CA SER A 29 11.80 -13.38 -10.10
C SER A 29 12.72 -13.25 -8.86
N ALA A 30 13.26 -12.04 -8.62
CA ALA A 30 14.02 -11.68 -7.43
C ALA A 30 13.63 -10.29 -6.88
N GLY A 31 12.35 -9.92 -6.93
CA GLY A 31 11.91 -8.65 -6.32
C GLY A 31 12.16 -8.65 -4.81
N ASP A 32 12.85 -7.64 -4.28
CA ASP A 32 13.02 -7.46 -2.83
C ASP A 32 11.62 -7.42 -2.19
N PRO A 33 11.33 -8.21 -1.15
CA PRO A 33 10.09 -8.09 -0.39
C PRO A 33 9.73 -6.64 -0.02
N ARG A 34 10.72 -5.78 0.21
CA ARG A 34 10.55 -4.35 0.47
C ARG A 34 9.96 -3.58 -0.72
N ASP A 35 10.32 -3.94 -1.95
CA ASP A 35 9.76 -3.33 -3.16
C ASP A 35 8.28 -3.70 -3.33
N ILE A 36 7.94 -4.96 -3.03
CA ILE A 36 6.54 -5.42 -3.05
C ILE A 36 5.72 -4.66 -2.00
N ASP A 37 6.26 -4.46 -0.80
CA ASP A 37 5.57 -3.71 0.26
C ASP A 37 5.46 -2.22 -0.07
N ALA A 38 6.46 -1.62 -0.71
CA ALA A 38 6.39 -0.26 -1.23
C ALA A 38 5.27 -0.10 -2.28
N LEU A 39 5.15 -1.04 -3.22
CA LEU A 39 4.07 -1.06 -4.22
C LEU A 39 2.70 -1.22 -3.57
N ARG A 40 2.56 -2.10 -2.57
CA ARG A 40 1.30 -2.27 -1.82
C ARG A 40 0.93 -1.00 -1.06
N ALA A 41 1.89 -0.34 -0.41
CA ALA A 41 1.66 0.92 0.29
C ALA A 41 1.24 2.04 -0.68
N GLN A 42 1.90 2.15 -1.84
CA GLN A 42 1.53 3.10 -2.88
C GLN A 42 0.11 2.85 -3.42
N ARG A 43 -0.24 1.58 -3.69
CA ARG A 43 -1.58 1.22 -4.14
C ARG A 43 -2.64 1.59 -3.10
N ALA A 44 -2.39 1.28 -1.83
CA ALA A 44 -3.29 1.64 -0.73
C ALA A 44 -3.50 3.16 -0.61
N GLU A 45 -2.45 3.97 -0.85
CA GLU A 45 -2.57 5.43 -0.89
C GLU A 45 -3.46 5.89 -2.04
N VAL A 46 -3.26 5.35 -3.25
CA VAL A 46 -4.06 5.67 -4.43
C VAL A 46 -5.53 5.29 -4.22
N ASP A 47 -5.80 4.09 -3.72
CA ASP A 47 -7.16 3.61 -3.44
C ASP A 47 -7.84 4.51 -2.39
N ALA A 48 -7.12 4.92 -1.35
CA ALA A 48 -7.65 5.85 -0.34
C ALA A 48 -7.89 7.26 -0.90
N MET A 49 -7.02 7.76 -1.79
CA MET A 49 -7.23 9.04 -2.49
C MET A 49 -8.47 9.01 -3.38
N LEU A 50 -8.66 7.93 -4.15
CA LEU A 50 -9.84 7.75 -4.98
C LEU A 50 -11.09 7.67 -4.10
N GLY A 51 -11.06 6.88 -3.03
CA GLY A 51 -12.16 6.81 -2.06
C GLY A 51 -12.48 8.17 -1.43
N PHE A 52 -11.48 9.00 -1.16
CA PHE A 52 -11.71 10.35 -0.63
C PHE A 52 -12.32 11.30 -1.67
N ARG A 53 -11.86 11.21 -2.93
CA ARG A 53 -12.34 12.05 -4.04
C ARG A 53 -13.77 11.72 -4.44
N TYR A 54 -14.13 10.45 -4.41
CA TYR A 54 -15.43 9.93 -4.87
C TYR A 54 -16.37 9.53 -3.72
N ALA A 55 -16.08 9.91 -2.48
CA ALA A 55 -16.99 9.68 -1.36
C ALA A 55 -18.32 10.42 -1.55
N GLU A 56 -19.42 9.70 -1.40
CA GLU A 56 -20.78 10.23 -1.60
C GLU A 56 -21.26 11.08 -0.43
N ASP A 57 -20.82 10.75 0.78
CA ASP A 57 -21.22 11.43 2.00
C ASP A 57 -20.02 11.84 2.89
N ALA A 58 -20.29 12.71 3.86
CA ALA A 58 -19.26 13.26 4.74
C ALA A 58 -18.61 12.19 5.65
N HIS A 59 -19.34 11.14 6.04
CA HIS A 59 -18.83 10.06 6.89
C HIS A 59 -17.91 9.13 6.11
N GLN A 60 -18.28 8.75 4.89
CA GLN A 60 -17.42 8.04 3.94
C GLN A 60 -16.16 8.84 3.66
N LYS A 61 -16.30 10.15 3.42
CA LYS A 61 -15.16 11.04 3.17
C LYS A 61 -14.22 11.12 4.38
N ALA A 62 -14.77 11.18 5.60
CA ALA A 62 -13.99 11.13 6.84
C ALA A 62 -13.25 9.80 7.02
N ARG A 63 -13.90 8.66 6.74
CA ARG A 63 -13.26 7.34 6.77
C ARG A 63 -12.16 7.21 5.72
N ALA A 64 -12.43 7.63 4.49
CA ALA A 64 -11.45 7.60 3.40
C ALA A 64 -10.24 8.50 3.70
N TRP A 65 -10.46 9.67 4.31
CA TRP A 65 -9.38 10.53 4.77
C TRP A 65 -8.48 9.84 5.81
N TRP A 66 -9.04 9.13 6.79
CA TRP A 66 -8.24 8.37 7.76
C TRP A 66 -7.53 7.18 7.12
N ARG A 67 -8.13 6.50 6.15
CA ARG A 67 -7.43 5.46 5.36
C ARG A 67 -6.22 6.04 4.63
N LEU A 68 -6.35 7.24 4.07
CA LEU A 68 -5.25 7.94 3.42
C LEU A 68 -4.12 8.28 4.40
N VAL A 69 -4.45 8.79 5.59
CA VAL A 69 -3.46 9.04 6.66
C VAL A 69 -2.70 7.75 7.03
N GLN A 70 -3.41 6.64 7.19
CA GLN A 70 -2.80 5.35 7.53
C GLN A 70 -1.91 4.81 6.40
N ALA A 71 -2.37 4.90 5.14
CA ALA A 71 -1.56 4.53 3.98
C ALA A 71 -0.28 5.38 3.89
N ARG A 72 -0.40 6.69 4.14
CA ARG A 72 0.76 7.59 4.14
C ARG A 72 1.75 7.26 5.25
N ARG A 73 1.25 6.92 6.44
CA ARG A 73 2.09 6.46 7.56
C ARG A 73 2.85 5.18 7.20
N ALA A 74 2.19 4.21 6.57
CA ALA A 74 2.83 2.98 6.10
C ALA A 74 3.91 3.29 5.04
N ARG A 75 3.59 4.16 4.07
CA ARG A 75 4.52 4.56 3.01
C ARG A 75 5.75 5.30 3.56
N SER A 76 5.57 6.20 4.52
CA SER A 76 6.69 6.91 5.17
C SER A 76 7.64 6.00 5.95
N ALA A 77 7.19 4.81 6.36
CA ALA A 77 8.04 3.84 7.03
C ALA A 77 8.96 3.07 6.06
N ILE A 78 8.61 3.05 4.77
CA ILE A 78 9.30 2.26 3.73
C ILE A 78 10.09 3.17 2.78
N GLN A 79 9.61 4.38 2.53
CA GLN A 79 10.16 5.29 1.53
C GLN A 79 10.50 6.67 2.14
N VAL A 80 11.73 7.15 1.89
CA VAL A 80 12.26 8.43 2.45
C VAL A 80 11.96 9.64 1.56
N THR A 81 11.33 9.42 0.41
CA THR A 81 11.01 10.50 -0.55
C THR A 81 9.96 11.44 0.03
N GLU A 82 10.08 12.74 -0.26
CA GLU A 82 9.06 13.72 0.08
C GLU A 82 7.70 13.31 -0.51
N LEU A 83 6.74 13.14 0.40
CA LEU A 83 5.37 12.79 0.07
C LEU A 83 4.58 14.07 -0.14
N PRO A 84 3.63 14.12 -1.11
CA PRO A 84 2.77 15.28 -1.30
C PRO A 84 2.01 15.62 0.00
N PRO A 85 1.54 16.87 0.18
CA PRO A 85 0.78 17.20 1.38
C PRO A 85 -0.53 16.40 1.47
N LEU A 86 -0.95 16.03 2.68
CA LEU A 86 -2.27 15.46 2.92
C LEU A 86 -3.37 16.50 2.59
N PRO A 87 -4.49 16.09 1.98
CA PRO A 87 -5.65 16.97 1.86
C PRO A 87 -6.17 17.36 3.24
N ALA A 88 -6.80 18.53 3.32
CA ALA A 88 -7.41 19.02 4.54
C ALA A 88 -8.47 18.03 5.08
N PRO A 89 -8.58 17.88 6.41
CA PRO A 89 -9.55 16.98 7.01
C PRO A 89 -10.99 17.43 6.70
N PRO A 90 -11.87 16.54 6.22
CA PRO A 90 -13.26 16.87 5.96
C PRO A 90 -14.06 17.02 7.27
N PRO A 91 -15.28 17.61 7.22
CA PRO A 91 -16.18 17.65 8.36
C PRO A 91 -16.41 16.26 8.96
N GLY A 92 -16.39 16.17 10.30
CA GLY A 92 -16.57 14.90 11.01
C GLY A 92 -15.34 14.00 11.08
N ALA A 93 -14.26 14.27 10.34
CA ALA A 93 -13.03 13.47 10.42
C ALA A 93 -12.29 13.59 11.74
N LEU A 94 -12.39 14.74 12.41
CA LEU A 94 -11.66 15.03 13.64
C LEU A 94 -12.59 15.11 14.85
N THR A 95 -12.11 14.60 15.98
CA THR A 95 -12.74 14.86 17.29
C THR A 95 -12.60 16.33 17.68
N PHE A 96 -13.38 16.77 18.67
CA PHE A 96 -13.27 18.14 19.18
C PHE A 96 -11.86 18.50 19.65
N ALA A 97 -11.22 17.62 20.41
CA ALA A 97 -9.83 17.80 20.86
C ALA A 97 -8.84 17.89 19.69
N GLN A 98 -9.01 17.04 18.66
CA GLN A 98 -8.15 17.08 17.47
C GLN A 98 -8.34 18.37 16.67
N LYS A 99 -9.58 18.89 16.57
CA LYS A 99 -9.86 20.19 15.94
C LYS A 99 -9.14 21.33 16.67
N ILE A 100 -9.12 21.32 18.01
CA ILE A 100 -8.39 22.31 18.80
C ILE A 100 -6.89 22.23 18.50
N LEU A 101 -6.31 21.03 18.52
CA LEU A 101 -4.88 20.86 18.18
C LEU A 101 -4.56 21.33 16.76
N ALA A 102 -5.46 21.09 15.81
CA ALA A 102 -5.29 21.53 14.42
C ALA A 102 -5.31 23.06 14.32
N ARG A 103 -6.21 23.72 15.07
CA ARG A 103 -6.27 25.19 15.14
C ARG A 103 -4.97 25.82 15.66
N PHE A 104 -4.28 25.14 16.57
CA PHE A 104 -2.98 25.59 17.10
C PHE A 104 -1.78 25.07 16.29
N GLY A 105 -1.98 24.43 15.13
CA GLY A 105 -0.90 23.89 14.30
C GLY A 105 -0.15 22.70 14.91
N ARG A 106 -0.64 22.16 16.04
CA ARG A 106 -0.03 21.06 16.80
C ARG A 106 -0.51 19.69 16.38
N PHE A 107 -1.57 19.62 15.57
CA PHE A 107 -2.09 18.35 15.07
C PHE A 107 -1.14 17.75 14.03
N ARG A 108 -0.81 16.48 14.24
CA ARG A 108 -0.03 15.64 13.32
C ARG A 108 -0.85 14.39 13.02
N PRO A 109 -1.55 14.32 11.87
CA PRO A 109 -2.42 13.21 11.51
C PRO A 109 -1.72 11.85 11.60
N GLU A 110 -0.43 11.81 11.26
CA GLU A 110 0.40 10.61 11.17
C GLU A 110 0.62 9.96 12.55
N ARG A 111 0.49 10.74 13.63
CA ARG A 111 0.62 10.30 15.02
C ARG A 111 -0.71 10.13 15.73
N ALA A 112 -1.81 10.51 15.10
CA ALA A 112 -3.12 10.53 15.71
C ALA A 112 -3.86 9.19 15.52
N THR A 113 -4.79 8.92 16.44
CA THR A 113 -5.63 7.73 16.38
C THR A 113 -6.93 8.06 15.63
N VAL A 114 -7.35 7.11 14.78
CA VAL A 114 -8.67 7.17 14.12
C VAL A 114 -9.77 7.22 15.19
N PRO A 115 -10.69 8.21 15.11
CA PRO A 115 -11.82 8.29 16.03
C PRO A 115 -12.66 7.01 16.02
N PRO A 116 -13.18 6.56 17.18
CA PRO A 116 -13.87 5.28 17.28
C PRO A 116 -15.13 5.19 16.41
N TYR A 117 -15.82 6.31 16.15
CA TYR A 117 -17.01 6.37 15.30
C TYR A 117 -16.72 6.30 13.78
N LEU A 118 -15.44 6.25 13.40
CA LEU A 118 -14.97 6.07 12.02
C LEU A 118 -14.27 4.73 11.80
N ARG A 119 -14.16 3.88 12.83
CA ARG A 119 -13.63 2.52 12.71
C ARG A 119 -14.62 1.61 11.99
#